data_AF-A0A5A7RW53-F1
#
_entry.id   AF-A0A5A7RW53-F1
#
_cell.length_a   1.000
_cell.length_b   1.000
_cell.length_c   1.000
_cell.angle_alpha   90.00
_cell.angle_beta   90.00
_cell.angle_gamma   90.00
#
_symmetry.space_group_name_H-M   'P 1'
#
loop_
_entity.id
_entity.type
_entity.pdbx_description
1 polymer ?
#
loop_
_entity_poly.entity_id
_entity_poly.type
_entity_poly.pdbx_seq_one_letter_code
_entity_poly.pdbx_strand_id
1 'polypeptide(L)'
;MSNERETIENYQHLCDHVLNTALQKGVDEADVFIAVDKSLNFSIEKDHIGSVSGHKENGLGIRVIKNKKIGFAYVTNIKDKKKIEFIIEKAVKLSKLSERYENLSLPLDKPTIKYIPMTYDKKISMAEPDECLNLMSQAINAAHEIDKDITVSGGGLSIGETITIIANTNGYFIENKSTFLSFGISTLLKRQEATSGFEIVESKTLDNINPVIVGEKAAKLAKDMQGSKEAESGKVTAIFMPYAFISLIEGTIIPALYADKAHRNATMFSNKLGEVVVDNNLTIYDNPLMEGGLNSSPTDDELMPSKKTVLVEDGVLRNYLYDQKTACRYSKKSTSNGVRIGSFKSLPLISARNIVAFLWALSAY
;
A
#
# COMPACT_ATOMS: atom_id res chain seq x y z
N MET A 1 26.16 -10.22 4.17
CA MET A 1 26.88 -9.00 3.74
C MET A 1 27.53 -9.13 2.36
N SER A 2 28.35 -10.15 2.05
CA SER A 2 28.90 -10.34 0.67
C SER A 2 27.82 -10.64 -0.38
N ASN A 3 26.94 -11.60 -0.09
CA ASN A 3 25.85 -12.02 -1.00
C ASN A 3 24.80 -10.92 -1.25
N GLU A 4 24.57 -10.04 -0.27
CA GLU A 4 23.63 -8.92 -0.41
C GLU A 4 24.22 -7.81 -1.28
N ARG A 5 25.48 -7.41 -1.06
CA ARG A 5 26.15 -6.41 -1.91
C ARG A 5 26.23 -6.87 -3.36
N GLU A 6 26.55 -8.14 -3.58
CA GLU A 6 26.56 -8.77 -4.91
C GLU A 6 25.18 -8.73 -5.58
N THR A 7 24.10 -8.84 -4.79
CA THR A 7 22.73 -8.74 -5.30
C THR A 7 22.34 -7.30 -5.67
N ILE A 8 22.71 -6.29 -4.87
CA ILE A 8 22.44 -4.88 -5.16
C ILE A 8 23.22 -4.43 -6.41
N GLU A 9 24.51 -4.75 -6.48
CA GLU A 9 25.36 -4.44 -7.64
C GLU A 9 24.77 -5.03 -8.92
N ASN A 10 24.27 -6.27 -8.86
CA ASN A 10 23.58 -6.91 -9.98
C ASN A 10 22.31 -6.14 -10.42
N TYR A 11 21.49 -5.65 -9.48
CA TYR A 11 20.30 -4.87 -9.83
C TYR A 11 20.63 -3.48 -10.37
N GLN A 12 21.66 -2.83 -9.83
CA GLN A 12 22.13 -1.55 -10.35
C GLN A 12 22.64 -1.69 -11.79
N HIS A 13 23.47 -2.70 -12.06
CA HIS A 13 23.92 -3.00 -13.42
C HIS A 13 22.76 -3.32 -14.38
N LEU A 14 21.72 -4.02 -13.92
CA LEU A 14 20.52 -4.27 -14.72
C LEU A 14 19.78 -2.96 -15.02
N CYS A 15 19.58 -2.10 -14.02
CA CYS A 15 18.94 -0.79 -14.21
C CYS A 15 19.72 0.06 -15.21
N ASP A 16 21.04 0.15 -15.05
CA ASP A 16 21.91 0.92 -15.95
C ASP A 16 21.83 0.38 -17.38
N HIS A 17 21.84 -0.94 -17.57
CA HIS A 17 21.68 -1.56 -18.89
C HIS A 17 20.34 -1.18 -19.54
N VAL A 18 19.24 -1.27 -18.79
CA VAL A 18 17.88 -0.94 -19.28
C VAL A 18 17.78 0.54 -19.66
N LEU A 19 18.23 1.44 -18.78
CA LEU A 19 18.16 2.88 -18.99
C LEU A 19 19.04 3.33 -20.15
N ASN A 20 20.28 2.82 -20.24
CA ASN A 20 21.18 3.11 -21.36
C ASN A 20 20.61 2.60 -22.69
N THR A 21 19.99 1.43 -22.70
CA THR A 21 19.33 0.89 -23.90
C THR A 21 18.14 1.76 -24.33
N ALA A 22 17.36 2.28 -23.37
CA ALA A 22 16.27 3.21 -23.67
C ALA A 22 16.80 4.51 -24.29
N LEU A 23 17.85 5.10 -23.71
CA LEU A 23 18.52 6.30 -24.25
C LEU A 23 19.05 6.07 -25.66
N GLN A 24 19.69 4.93 -25.94
CA GLN A 24 20.16 4.56 -27.28
C GLN A 24 19.03 4.44 -28.31
N LYS A 25 17.80 4.10 -27.88
CA LYS A 25 16.60 4.09 -28.74
C LYS A 25 15.94 5.48 -28.86
N GLY A 26 16.64 6.53 -28.42
CA GLY A 26 16.24 7.94 -28.52
C GLY A 26 15.07 8.30 -27.62
N VAL A 27 15.01 7.72 -26.42
CA VAL A 27 14.13 8.18 -25.33
C VAL A 27 14.76 9.39 -24.67
N ASP A 28 13.96 10.37 -24.24
CA ASP A 28 14.48 11.58 -23.58
C ASP A 28 14.77 11.28 -22.11
N GLU A 29 13.80 10.65 -21.43
CA GLU A 29 13.89 10.28 -20.01
C GLU A 29 13.24 8.92 -19.79
N ALA A 30 13.79 8.10 -18.89
CA ALA A 30 13.19 6.81 -18.52
C ALA A 30 13.36 6.50 -17.04
N ASP A 31 12.39 5.80 -16.48
CA ASP A 31 12.53 5.12 -15.19
C ASP A 31 12.30 3.62 -15.33
N VAL A 32 12.96 2.88 -14.46
CA VAL A 32 12.84 1.45 -14.31
C VAL A 32 12.40 1.16 -12.88
N PHE A 33 11.45 0.24 -12.76
CA PHE A 33 10.91 -0.23 -11.49
C PHE A 33 11.00 -1.74 -11.47
N ILE A 34 11.77 -2.28 -10.52
CA ILE A 34 11.89 -3.71 -10.27
C ILE A 34 11.21 -3.98 -8.93
N ALA A 35 10.34 -4.99 -8.90
CA ALA A 35 9.81 -5.51 -7.65
C ALA A 35 10.15 -7.00 -7.54
N VAL A 36 10.47 -7.42 -6.32
CA VAL A 36 10.70 -8.79 -5.93
C VAL A 36 9.90 -9.04 -4.66
N ASP A 37 8.88 -9.87 -4.78
CA ASP A 37 7.95 -10.21 -3.71
C ASP A 37 8.16 -11.66 -3.32
N LYS A 38 8.19 -11.92 -2.01
CA LYS A 38 8.20 -13.27 -1.43
C LYS A 38 7.21 -13.30 -0.28
N SER A 39 6.29 -14.25 -0.27
CA SER A 39 5.39 -14.44 0.86
C SER A 39 5.03 -15.89 1.12
N LEU A 40 4.65 -16.17 2.35
CA LEU A 40 3.90 -17.35 2.76
C LEU A 40 2.46 -16.92 3.04
N ASN A 41 1.51 -17.68 2.52
CA ASN A 41 0.08 -17.42 2.68
C ASN A 41 -0.59 -18.67 3.23
N PHE A 42 -1.37 -18.48 4.29
CA PHE A 42 -2.09 -19.51 5.01
C PHE A 42 -3.57 -19.18 5.04
N SER A 43 -4.43 -20.18 4.86
CA SER A 43 -5.88 -20.03 5.02
C SER A 43 -6.39 -20.84 6.21
N ILE A 44 -7.42 -20.34 6.88
CA ILE A 44 -8.18 -21.06 7.90
C ILE A 44 -9.58 -21.33 7.33
N GLU A 45 -10.04 -22.56 7.49
CA GLU A 45 -11.39 -23.00 7.14
C GLU A 45 -11.91 -23.89 8.28
N LYS A 46 -12.92 -23.42 9.01
CA LYS A 46 -13.59 -24.17 10.10
C LYS A 46 -12.59 -24.79 11.09
N ASP A 47 -11.86 -23.94 11.81
CA ASP A 47 -10.81 -24.32 12.79
C ASP A 47 -9.59 -25.04 12.21
N HIS A 48 -9.59 -25.40 10.93
CA HIS A 48 -8.48 -26.07 10.29
C HIS A 48 -7.68 -25.10 9.43
N ILE A 49 -6.36 -25.16 9.54
CA ILE A 49 -5.47 -24.46 8.61
C ILE A 49 -5.51 -25.22 7.28
N GLY A 50 -6.23 -24.67 6.30
CA GLY A 50 -6.66 -25.39 5.10
C GLY A 50 -5.61 -25.46 3.99
N SER A 51 -4.74 -24.45 3.88
CA SER A 51 -3.69 -24.43 2.86
C SER A 51 -2.49 -23.59 3.27
N VAL A 52 -1.32 -23.96 2.72
CA VAL A 52 -0.07 -23.19 2.79
C VAL A 52 0.44 -23.00 1.37
N SER A 53 0.73 -21.77 0.98
CA SER A 53 1.30 -21.47 -0.33
C SER A 53 2.45 -20.48 -0.22
N GLY A 54 3.54 -20.76 -0.93
CA GLY A 54 4.63 -19.83 -1.13
C GLY A 54 4.43 -19.05 -2.42
N HIS A 55 4.44 -17.72 -2.33
CA HIS A 55 4.45 -16.85 -3.50
C HIS A 55 5.86 -16.28 -3.68
N LYS A 56 6.35 -16.31 -4.92
CA LYS A 56 7.54 -15.56 -5.32
C LYS A 56 7.28 -14.94 -6.67
N GLU A 57 7.34 -13.63 -6.72
CA GLU A 57 7.16 -12.87 -7.94
C GLU A 57 8.33 -11.91 -8.12
N ASN A 58 8.77 -11.75 -9.36
CA ASN A 58 9.64 -10.66 -9.71
C ASN A 58 9.34 -10.15 -11.11
N GLY A 59 9.79 -8.94 -11.37
CA GLY A 59 9.72 -8.36 -12.69
C GLY A 59 10.21 -6.94 -12.75
N LEU A 60 10.19 -6.41 -13.95
CA LEU A 60 10.73 -5.12 -14.31
C LEU A 60 9.72 -4.39 -15.18
N GLY A 61 9.30 -3.21 -14.75
CA GLY A 61 8.55 -2.24 -15.53
C GLY A 61 9.47 -1.13 -15.99
N ILE A 62 9.34 -0.71 -17.25
CA ILE A 62 10.01 0.48 -17.78
C ILE A 62 8.98 1.51 -18.23
N ARG A 63 9.11 2.73 -17.72
CA ARG A 63 8.39 3.90 -18.22
C ARG A 63 9.35 4.76 -19.03
N VAL A 64 8.97 5.08 -20.25
CA VAL A 64 9.73 5.97 -21.14
C VAL A 64 8.96 7.26 -21.36
N ILE A 65 9.68 8.37 -21.42
CA ILE A 65 9.17 9.69 -21.79
C ILE A 65 9.92 10.09 -23.05
N LYS A 66 9.17 10.23 -24.16
CA LYS A 66 9.72 10.67 -25.45
C LYS A 66 8.80 11.73 -26.06
N ASN A 67 9.36 12.88 -26.41
CA ASN A 67 8.63 14.07 -26.84
C ASN A 67 7.50 14.42 -25.85
N LYS A 68 7.78 14.32 -24.55
CA LYS A 68 6.83 14.56 -23.46
C LYS A 68 5.58 13.66 -23.49
N LYS A 69 5.69 12.47 -24.11
CA LYS A 69 4.66 11.43 -24.10
C LYS A 69 5.14 10.18 -23.37
N ILE A 70 4.26 9.56 -22.61
CA ILE A 70 4.57 8.39 -21.78
C ILE A 70 4.34 7.10 -22.57
N GLY A 71 5.30 6.19 -22.53
CA GLY A 71 5.13 4.80 -22.92
C GLY A 71 5.52 3.87 -21.78
N PHE A 72 4.91 2.69 -21.72
CA PHE A 72 5.18 1.74 -20.65
C PHE A 72 5.12 0.31 -21.16
N ALA A 73 6.01 -0.53 -20.64
CA ALA A 73 5.98 -1.98 -20.83
C ALA A 73 6.65 -2.66 -19.63
N TYR A 74 6.43 -3.95 -19.48
CA TYR A 74 7.01 -4.74 -18.39
C TYR A 74 7.40 -6.15 -18.84
N VAL A 75 8.24 -6.80 -18.06
CA VAL A 75 8.65 -8.20 -18.22
C VAL A 75 8.73 -8.89 -16.85
N THR A 76 8.39 -10.17 -16.80
CA THR A 76 8.50 -11.00 -15.59
C THR A 76 9.87 -11.68 -15.49
N ASN A 77 10.45 -12.11 -16.62
CA ASN A 77 11.80 -12.69 -16.64
C ASN A 77 12.87 -11.60 -16.83
N ILE A 78 13.37 -11.07 -15.71
CA ILE A 78 14.40 -10.03 -15.67
C ILE A 78 15.80 -10.48 -16.14
N LYS A 79 16.00 -11.78 -16.41
CA LYS A 79 17.27 -12.32 -16.91
C LYS A 79 17.32 -12.39 -18.45
N ASP A 80 16.18 -12.25 -19.11
CA ASP A 80 16.08 -12.36 -20.57
C ASP A 80 16.33 -11.01 -21.24
N LYS A 81 17.60 -10.74 -21.57
CA LYS A 81 18.03 -9.48 -22.21
C LYS A 81 17.28 -9.18 -23.51
N LYS A 82 16.97 -10.20 -24.32
CA LYS A 82 16.22 -10.01 -25.58
C LYS A 82 14.79 -9.54 -25.31
N LYS A 83 14.13 -10.10 -24.29
CA LYS A 83 12.80 -9.62 -23.87
C LYS A 83 12.86 -8.21 -23.30
N ILE A 84 13.92 -7.89 -22.54
CA ILE A 84 14.14 -6.53 -22.03
C ILE A 84 14.23 -5.53 -23.20
N GLU A 85 15.12 -5.78 -24.17
CA GLU A 85 15.23 -4.91 -25.35
C GLU A 85 13.91 -4.77 -26.11
N PHE A 86 13.17 -5.88 -26.26
CA PHE A 86 11.86 -5.90 -26.89
C PHE A 86 10.83 -5.05 -26.14
N ILE A 87 10.75 -5.12 -24.81
CA ILE A 87 9.78 -4.30 -24.05
C ILE A 87 10.14 -2.80 -24.10
N ILE A 88 11.43 -2.45 -24.16
CA ILE A 88 11.86 -1.06 -24.35
C ILE A 88 11.36 -0.54 -25.69
N GLU A 89 11.52 -1.31 -26.78
CA GLU A 89 10.97 -0.93 -28.09
C GLU A 89 9.46 -0.78 -28.07
N LYS A 90 8.75 -1.66 -27.34
CA LYS A 90 7.29 -1.56 -27.19
C LYS A 90 6.90 -0.31 -26.43
N ALA A 91 7.57 0.01 -25.32
CA ALA A 91 7.34 1.24 -24.57
C ALA A 91 7.56 2.48 -25.46
N VAL A 92 8.63 2.51 -26.26
CA VAL A 92 8.90 3.61 -27.22
C VAL A 92 7.84 3.70 -28.32
N LYS A 93 7.33 2.57 -28.82
CA LYS A 93 6.23 2.57 -29.80
C LYS A 93 4.94 3.09 -29.19
N LEU A 94 4.62 2.67 -27.96
CA LEU A 94 3.43 3.09 -27.23
C LEU A 94 3.47 4.59 -26.89
N SER A 95 4.63 5.15 -26.55
CA SER A 95 4.73 6.59 -26.25
C SER A 95 4.30 7.47 -27.43
N LYS A 96 4.48 7.03 -28.67
CA LYS A 96 4.03 7.78 -29.86
C LYS A 96 2.51 7.95 -29.91
N LEU A 97 1.77 6.98 -29.39
CA LEU A 97 0.30 6.93 -29.38
C LEU A 97 -0.32 7.66 -28.18
N SER A 98 0.49 8.00 -27.18
CA SER A 98 0.02 8.65 -25.95
C SER A 98 -0.21 10.16 -26.11
N GLU A 99 -0.98 10.70 -25.18
CA GLU A 99 -1.13 12.14 -24.96
C GLU A 99 0.22 12.77 -24.58
N ARG A 100 0.41 14.04 -24.96
CA ARG A 100 1.59 14.85 -24.63
C ARG A 100 1.31 15.66 -23.36
N TYR A 101 2.26 15.66 -22.43
CA TYR A 101 2.18 16.36 -21.15
C TYR A 101 3.26 17.44 -21.07
N GLU A 102 2.91 18.69 -21.37
CA GLU A 102 3.86 19.80 -21.42
C GLU A 102 4.45 20.05 -20.02
N ASN A 103 5.79 19.96 -19.90
CA ASN A 103 6.57 19.99 -18.65
C ASN A 103 6.69 18.67 -17.86
N LEU A 104 6.22 17.53 -18.38
CA LEU A 104 6.50 16.25 -17.74
C LEU A 104 8.01 15.95 -17.78
N SER A 105 8.59 15.64 -16.62
CA SER A 105 9.99 15.25 -16.47
C SER A 105 10.14 14.43 -15.20
N LEU A 106 11.09 13.49 -15.20
CA LEU A 106 11.46 12.70 -14.04
C LEU A 106 12.12 13.58 -12.97
N PRO A 107 12.02 13.20 -11.69
CA PRO A 107 12.52 14.03 -10.61
C PRO A 107 14.05 14.13 -10.65
N LEU A 108 14.52 15.31 -10.28
CA LEU A 108 15.94 15.61 -10.03
C LEU A 108 16.25 15.61 -8.52
N ASP A 109 15.25 15.92 -7.70
CA ASP A 109 15.38 16.00 -6.25
C ASP A 109 15.58 14.60 -5.65
N LYS A 110 16.54 14.50 -4.74
CA LYS A 110 16.80 13.28 -3.96
C LYS A 110 16.18 13.42 -2.56
N PRO A 111 15.62 12.35 -1.97
CA PRO A 111 15.05 12.44 -0.65
C PRO A 111 16.13 12.66 0.40
N THR A 112 15.80 13.49 1.40
CA THR A 112 16.67 13.71 2.56
C THR A 112 16.67 12.49 3.49
N ILE A 113 15.50 11.87 3.66
CA ILE A 113 15.33 10.65 4.46
C ILE A 113 15.55 9.45 3.54
N LYS A 114 16.51 8.59 3.87
CA LYS A 114 16.82 7.38 3.09
C LYS A 114 16.36 6.08 3.75
N TYR A 115 16.03 6.15 5.04
CA TYR A 115 15.63 5.01 5.84
C TYR A 115 14.48 5.44 6.75
N ILE A 116 13.46 4.60 6.84
CA ILE A 116 12.33 4.77 7.75
C ILE A 116 12.37 3.61 8.73
N PRO A 117 12.39 3.86 10.05
CA PRO A 117 12.42 2.79 11.04
C PRO A 117 11.20 1.87 10.97
N MET A 118 11.39 0.64 11.46
CA MET A 118 10.35 -0.38 11.59
C MET A 118 9.64 -0.79 10.28
N THR A 119 10.22 -0.53 9.10
CA THR A 119 9.63 -0.97 7.81
C THR A 119 10.12 -2.34 7.33
N TYR A 120 11.17 -2.89 7.96
CA TYR A 120 11.76 -4.19 7.64
C TYR A 120 12.10 -4.96 8.92
N ASP A 121 11.64 -6.20 9.02
CA ASP A 121 11.91 -7.12 10.13
C ASP A 121 12.49 -8.44 9.62
N LYS A 122 13.71 -8.76 10.06
CA LYS A 122 14.39 -10.00 9.66
C LYS A 122 13.62 -11.25 10.08
N LYS A 123 12.88 -11.21 11.20
CA LYS A 123 12.03 -12.33 11.66
C LYS A 123 10.95 -12.65 10.64
N ILE A 124 10.31 -11.63 10.06
CA ILE A 124 9.31 -11.80 9.00
C ILE A 124 9.94 -12.32 7.70
N SER A 125 11.06 -11.72 7.26
CA SER A 125 11.75 -12.11 6.02
C SER A 125 12.18 -13.59 6.01
N MET A 126 12.56 -14.09 7.19
CA MET A 126 13.03 -15.46 7.42
C MET A 126 11.98 -16.36 8.07
N ALA A 127 10.72 -15.96 8.11
CA ALA A 127 9.66 -16.74 8.74
C ALA A 127 9.51 -18.10 8.07
N GLU A 128 9.45 -19.15 8.89
CA GLU A 128 9.24 -20.52 8.44
C GLU A 128 7.79 -20.96 8.64
N PRO A 129 7.29 -21.95 7.88
CA PRO A 129 5.91 -22.39 7.98
C PRO A 129 5.47 -22.80 9.39
N ASP A 130 6.32 -23.50 10.15
CA ASP A 130 5.97 -23.97 11.49
C ASP A 130 5.76 -22.83 12.49
N GLU A 131 6.52 -21.73 12.38
CA GLU A 131 6.35 -20.54 13.21
C GLU A 131 4.99 -19.87 12.91
N CYS A 132 4.63 -19.80 11.63
CA CYS A 132 3.36 -19.27 11.16
C CYS A 132 2.18 -20.11 11.64
N LEU A 133 2.27 -21.43 11.53
CA LEU A 133 1.25 -22.38 12.02
C LEU A 133 1.05 -22.25 13.53
N ASN A 134 2.13 -22.04 14.29
CA ASN A 134 2.05 -21.84 15.73
C ASN A 134 1.33 -20.54 16.10
N LEU A 135 1.59 -19.43 15.38
CA LEU A 135 0.85 -18.16 15.59
C LEU A 135 -0.65 -18.34 15.33
N MET A 136 -1.01 -18.99 14.22
CA MET A 136 -2.41 -19.23 13.87
C MET A 136 -3.11 -20.13 14.89
N SER A 137 -2.43 -21.19 15.34
CA SER A 137 -2.96 -22.13 16.35
C SER A 137 -3.23 -21.44 17.68
N GLN A 138 -2.36 -20.51 18.11
CA GLN A 138 -2.59 -19.72 19.32
C GLN A 138 -3.86 -18.87 19.25
N ALA A 139 -4.13 -18.24 18.10
CA ALA A 139 -5.35 -17.45 17.92
C ALA A 139 -6.62 -18.32 17.91
N ILE A 140 -6.57 -19.49 17.26
CA ILE A 140 -7.69 -20.45 17.24
C ILE A 140 -7.98 -20.94 18.67
N ASN A 141 -6.95 -21.35 19.40
CA ASN A 141 -7.10 -21.79 20.79
C ASN A 141 -7.67 -20.68 21.68
N ALA A 142 -7.14 -19.46 21.58
CA ALA A 142 -7.62 -18.31 22.33
C ALA A 142 -9.10 -18.00 22.03
N ALA A 143 -9.54 -18.15 20.77
CA ALA A 143 -10.95 -17.98 20.42
C ALA A 143 -11.86 -19.02 21.12
N HIS A 144 -11.44 -20.29 21.20
CA HIS A 144 -12.19 -21.34 21.90
C HIS A 144 -12.18 -21.20 23.43
N GLU A 145 -11.15 -20.56 24.01
CA GLU A 145 -11.11 -20.26 25.45
C GLU A 145 -12.18 -19.24 25.87
N ILE A 146 -12.58 -18.33 24.97
CA ILE A 146 -13.65 -17.35 25.22
C ILE A 146 -15.03 -18.02 25.31
N ASP A 147 -15.30 -18.98 24.44
CA ASP A 147 -16.52 -19.79 24.43
C ASP A 147 -16.30 -21.07 23.60
N LYS A 148 -16.59 -22.24 24.18
CA LYS A 148 -16.34 -23.54 23.53
C LYS A 148 -17.21 -23.78 22.30
N ASP A 149 -18.34 -23.06 22.16
CA ASP A 149 -19.23 -23.16 21.01
C ASP A 149 -18.78 -22.29 19.82
N ILE A 150 -17.68 -21.53 19.97
CA ILE A 150 -17.11 -20.73 18.89
C ILE A 150 -16.36 -21.62 17.90
N THR A 151 -16.59 -21.36 16.62
CA THR A 151 -15.81 -21.89 15.49
C THR A 151 -15.10 -20.73 14.79
N VAL A 152 -13.81 -20.87 14.52
CA VAL A 152 -13.07 -20.02 13.58
C VAL A 152 -13.48 -20.41 12.17
N SER A 153 -14.49 -19.73 11.66
CA SER A 153 -15.11 -20.00 10.35
C SER A 153 -14.19 -19.70 9.16
N GLY A 154 -13.23 -18.80 9.31
CA GLY A 154 -12.35 -18.35 8.24
C GLY A 154 -11.21 -17.47 8.76
N GLY A 155 -10.27 -17.13 7.89
CA GLY A 155 -9.14 -16.28 8.23
C GLY A 155 -7.87 -16.72 7.52
N GLY A 156 -6.75 -16.11 7.91
CA GLY A 156 -5.46 -16.44 7.33
C GLY A 156 -4.35 -15.54 7.80
N LEU A 157 -3.13 -15.94 7.43
CA LEU A 157 -1.91 -15.18 7.63
C LEU A 157 -1.23 -15.00 6.27
N SER A 158 -0.90 -13.77 5.93
CA SER A 158 0.01 -13.45 4.83
C SER A 158 1.22 -12.74 5.42
N ILE A 159 2.41 -13.31 5.19
CA ILE A 159 3.65 -12.83 5.78
C ILE A 159 4.76 -12.88 4.74
N GLY A 160 5.56 -11.82 4.62
CA GLY A 160 6.55 -11.77 3.56
C GLY A 160 7.39 -10.51 3.51
N GLU A 161 8.14 -10.40 2.43
CA GLU A 161 8.96 -9.26 2.09
C GLU A 161 8.76 -8.82 0.65
N THR A 162 8.95 -7.52 0.44
CA THR A 162 9.00 -6.86 -0.86
C THR A 162 10.31 -6.09 -0.94
N ILE A 163 11.04 -6.30 -2.03
CA ILE A 163 12.19 -5.47 -2.40
C ILE A 163 11.78 -4.70 -3.65
N THR A 164 11.87 -3.38 -3.56
CA THR A 164 11.62 -2.48 -4.68
C THR A 164 12.91 -1.76 -5.04
N ILE A 165 13.29 -1.82 -6.31
CA ILE A 165 14.42 -1.06 -6.86
C ILE A 165 13.90 -0.13 -7.93
N ILE A 166 14.24 1.14 -7.81
CA ILE A 166 13.81 2.18 -8.75
C ILE A 166 15.01 2.98 -9.19
N ALA A 167 15.14 3.18 -10.49
CA ALA A 167 16.18 4.03 -11.05
C ALA A 167 15.66 4.86 -12.22
N ASN A 168 16.30 6.00 -12.50
CA ASN A 168 15.96 6.84 -13.64
C ASN A 168 17.18 7.36 -14.39
N THR A 169 16.96 7.89 -15.60
CA THR A 169 17.97 8.49 -16.47
C THR A 169 18.61 9.76 -15.89
N ASN A 170 18.07 10.32 -14.80
CA ASN A 170 18.69 11.43 -14.07
C ASN A 170 19.76 10.94 -13.07
N GLY A 171 20.10 9.64 -13.09
CA GLY A 171 21.15 9.05 -12.27
C GLY A 171 20.74 8.82 -10.82
N TYR A 172 19.44 8.76 -10.54
CA TYR A 172 18.96 8.34 -9.23
C TYR A 172 18.65 6.84 -9.21
N PHE A 173 19.08 6.17 -8.15
CA PHE A 173 18.88 4.76 -7.84
C PHE A 173 18.52 4.64 -6.35
N ILE A 174 17.49 3.87 -6.03
CA ILE A 174 17.13 3.52 -4.66
C ILE A 174 16.68 2.07 -4.59
N GLU A 175 17.09 1.40 -3.53
CA GLU A 175 16.54 0.12 -3.09
C GLU A 175 15.76 0.35 -1.79
N ASN A 176 14.53 -0.14 -1.76
CA ASN A 176 13.69 -0.17 -0.58
C ASN A 176 13.35 -1.63 -0.26
N LYS A 177 13.75 -2.09 0.93
CA LYS A 177 13.30 -3.36 1.49
C LYS A 177 12.18 -3.09 2.49
N SER A 178 11.13 -3.89 2.42
CA SER A 178 10.05 -3.83 3.40
C SER A 178 9.49 -5.21 3.66
N THR A 179 9.11 -5.47 4.90
CA THR A 179 8.35 -6.67 5.27
C THR A 179 6.87 -6.36 5.35
N PHE A 180 6.03 -7.37 5.46
CA PHE A 180 4.63 -7.19 5.79
C PHE A 180 4.10 -8.44 6.48
N LEU A 181 3.11 -8.23 7.31
CA LEU A 181 2.32 -9.28 7.94
C LEU A 181 0.88 -8.78 8.03
N SER A 182 -0.05 -9.56 7.51
CA SER A 182 -1.50 -9.38 7.68
C SER A 182 -2.06 -10.67 8.26
N PHE A 183 -2.61 -10.61 9.47
CA PHE A 183 -3.18 -11.75 10.17
C PHE A 183 -4.58 -11.42 10.65
N GLY A 184 -5.54 -12.28 10.32
CA GLY A 184 -6.90 -12.09 10.81
C GLY A 184 -7.69 -13.38 10.84
N ILE A 185 -8.67 -13.43 11.72
CA ILE A 185 -9.61 -14.54 11.83
C ILE A 185 -11.04 -14.04 11.88
N SER A 186 -11.97 -14.88 11.44
CA SER A 186 -13.41 -14.69 11.56
C SER A 186 -14.02 -15.83 12.35
N THR A 187 -14.73 -15.50 13.41
CA THR A 187 -15.36 -16.44 14.35
C THR A 187 -16.87 -16.46 14.18
N LEU A 188 -17.48 -17.59 14.52
CA LEU A 188 -18.91 -17.82 14.46
C LEU A 188 -19.36 -18.52 15.74
N LEU A 189 -20.37 -17.99 16.40
CA LEU A 189 -21.03 -18.61 17.55
C LEU A 189 -22.45 -19.01 17.14
N LYS A 190 -22.72 -20.31 17.07
CA LYS A 190 -24.04 -20.84 16.69
C LYS A 190 -24.81 -21.32 17.91
N ARG A 191 -25.83 -20.58 18.31
CA ARG A 191 -26.82 -21.01 19.31
C ARG A 191 -28.21 -20.92 18.71
N GLN A 192 -29.17 -20.30 19.41
CA GLN A 192 -30.49 -20.01 18.85
C GLN A 192 -30.36 -19.12 17.60
N GLU A 193 -29.42 -18.17 17.65
CA GLU A 193 -29.03 -17.34 16.52
C GLU A 193 -27.53 -17.49 16.26
N ALA A 194 -27.13 -17.31 15.00
CA ALA A 194 -25.74 -17.33 14.59
C ALA A 194 -25.19 -15.90 14.58
N THR A 195 -24.14 -15.65 15.37
CA THR A 195 -23.44 -14.36 15.40
C THR A 195 -21.99 -14.53 15.00
N SER A 196 -21.42 -13.51 14.37
CA SER A 196 -20.05 -13.54 13.87
C SER A 196 -19.20 -12.44 14.49
N GLY A 197 -17.89 -12.64 14.45
CA GLY A 197 -16.90 -11.66 14.86
C GLY A 197 -15.67 -11.78 13.97
N PHE A 198 -14.87 -10.74 13.92
CA PHE A 198 -13.59 -10.76 13.21
C PHE A 198 -12.60 -9.86 13.94
N GLU A 199 -11.32 -10.15 13.75
CA GLU A 199 -10.23 -9.25 14.10
C GLU A 199 -9.12 -9.40 13.05
N ILE A 200 -8.47 -8.29 12.72
CA ILE A 200 -7.36 -8.23 11.79
C ILE A 200 -6.25 -7.33 12.35
N VAL A 201 -5.02 -7.76 12.17
CA VAL A 201 -3.82 -7.00 12.50
C VAL A 201 -2.89 -6.98 11.31
N GLU A 202 -2.39 -5.78 11.00
CA GLU A 202 -1.41 -5.56 9.94
C GLU A 202 -0.19 -4.88 10.52
N SER A 203 1.00 -5.36 10.15
CA SER A 203 2.26 -4.84 10.70
C SER A 203 3.43 -5.04 9.74
N LYS A 204 4.46 -4.22 9.93
CA LYS A 204 5.78 -4.38 9.32
C LYS A 204 6.74 -5.20 10.18
N THR A 205 6.39 -5.46 11.44
CA THR A 205 7.22 -6.17 12.43
C THR A 205 6.42 -7.27 13.12
N LEU A 206 7.09 -8.38 13.45
CA LEU A 206 6.46 -9.52 14.11
C LEU A 206 6.08 -9.20 15.55
N ASP A 207 6.88 -8.35 16.22
CA ASP A 207 6.71 -8.02 17.64
C ASP A 207 5.45 -7.20 17.94
N ASN A 208 4.84 -6.59 16.91
CA ASN A 208 3.58 -5.84 17.03
C ASN A 208 2.33 -6.74 16.93
N ILE A 209 2.49 -8.06 16.84
CA ILE A 209 1.37 -8.99 16.70
C ILE A 209 1.29 -9.90 17.92
N ASN A 210 0.10 -9.94 18.50
CA ASN A 210 -0.26 -10.90 19.53
C ASN A 210 -1.40 -11.77 19.01
N PRO A 211 -1.14 -13.04 18.65
CA PRO A 211 -2.17 -13.92 18.09
C PRO A 211 -3.28 -14.24 19.09
N VAL A 212 -2.97 -14.28 20.39
CA VAL A 212 -3.98 -14.51 21.44
C VAL A 212 -5.02 -13.39 21.43
N ILE A 213 -4.57 -12.13 21.37
CA ILE A 213 -5.48 -10.96 21.31
C ILE A 213 -6.36 -11.00 20.05
N VAL A 214 -5.81 -11.44 18.91
CA VAL A 214 -6.59 -11.59 17.66
C VAL A 214 -7.71 -12.62 17.87
N GLY A 215 -7.38 -13.78 18.44
CA GLY A 215 -8.33 -14.83 18.82
C GLY A 215 -9.43 -14.34 19.76
N GLU A 216 -9.02 -13.74 20.87
CA GLU A 216 -9.91 -13.25 21.92
C GLU A 216 -10.88 -12.20 21.41
N LYS A 217 -10.39 -11.20 20.65
CA LYS A 217 -11.23 -10.09 20.18
C LYS A 217 -12.25 -10.54 19.14
N ALA A 218 -11.86 -11.38 18.18
CA ALA A 218 -12.79 -11.92 17.20
C ALA A 218 -13.90 -12.72 17.90
N ALA A 219 -13.51 -13.63 18.79
CA ALA A 219 -14.42 -14.47 19.56
C ALA A 219 -15.36 -13.65 20.47
N LYS A 220 -14.79 -12.66 21.17
CA LYS A 220 -15.57 -11.77 22.02
C LYS A 220 -16.59 -10.97 21.22
N LEU A 221 -16.23 -10.47 20.03
CA LEU A 221 -17.18 -9.76 19.18
C LEU A 221 -18.37 -10.66 18.78
N ALA A 222 -18.11 -11.91 18.40
CA ALA A 222 -19.19 -12.87 18.11
C ALA A 222 -20.08 -13.12 19.33
N LYS A 223 -19.48 -13.24 20.53
CA LYS A 223 -20.19 -13.47 21.78
C LYS A 223 -21.04 -12.28 22.21
N ASP A 224 -20.49 -11.07 22.14
CA ASP A 224 -21.15 -9.82 22.53
C ASP A 224 -22.36 -9.49 21.65
N MET A 225 -22.41 -10.04 20.42
CA MET A 225 -23.55 -9.90 19.51
C MET A 225 -24.74 -10.83 19.83
N GLN A 226 -24.58 -11.80 20.74
CA GLN A 226 -25.68 -12.71 21.11
C GLN A 226 -26.81 -11.95 21.80
N GLY A 227 -28.05 -12.24 21.42
CA GLY A 227 -29.22 -11.55 21.94
C GLY A 227 -29.33 -10.09 21.49
N SER A 228 -28.61 -9.72 20.42
CA SER A 228 -28.81 -8.44 19.74
C SER A 228 -30.28 -8.27 19.35
N LYS A 229 -30.76 -7.03 19.41
CA LYS A 229 -32.14 -6.68 19.07
C LYS A 229 -32.14 -5.89 17.78
N GLU A 230 -33.25 -5.96 17.05
CA GLU A 230 -33.46 -5.08 15.91
C GLU A 230 -33.34 -3.62 16.34
N ALA A 231 -32.55 -2.86 15.57
CA ALA A 231 -32.42 -1.43 15.79
C ALA A 231 -33.65 -0.70 15.21
N GLU A 232 -34.16 0.29 15.92
CA GLU A 232 -35.22 1.16 15.40
C GLU A 232 -34.73 1.95 14.19
N SER A 233 -35.56 2.03 13.15
CA SER A 233 -35.27 2.87 11.99
C SER A 233 -35.43 4.35 12.33
N GLY A 234 -34.42 5.17 12.06
CA GLY A 234 -34.51 6.60 12.29
C GLY A 234 -33.17 7.32 12.21
N LYS A 235 -33.18 8.59 12.61
CA LYS A 235 -31.95 9.37 12.81
C LYS A 235 -31.41 9.08 14.20
N VAL A 236 -30.22 8.49 14.26
CA VAL A 236 -29.54 8.13 15.51
C VAL A 236 -28.10 8.66 15.49
N THR A 237 -27.54 8.86 16.67
CA THR A 237 -26.10 9.12 16.81
C THR A 237 -25.35 7.79 16.73
N ALA A 238 -24.48 7.65 15.73
CA ALA A 238 -23.60 6.48 15.58
C ALA A 238 -22.22 6.78 16.17
N ILE A 239 -21.70 5.85 16.98
CA ILE A 239 -20.33 5.91 17.52
C ILE A 239 -19.49 4.92 16.72
N PHE A 240 -18.48 5.42 16.01
CA PHE A 240 -17.58 4.59 15.23
C PHE A 240 -16.37 4.20 16.06
N MET A 241 -16.06 2.91 16.08
CA MET A 241 -14.76 2.42 16.54
C MET A 241 -13.66 2.90 15.58
N PRO A 242 -12.41 3.11 16.04
CA PRO A 242 -11.34 3.66 15.22
C PRO A 242 -11.16 2.98 13.86
N TYR A 243 -11.22 1.64 13.82
CA TYR A 243 -11.12 0.86 12.58
C TYR A 243 -12.27 1.15 11.60
N ALA A 244 -13.51 1.20 12.11
CA ALA A 244 -14.67 1.51 11.28
C ALA A 244 -14.63 2.95 10.75
N PHE A 245 -14.16 3.90 11.58
CA PHE A 245 -14.01 5.29 11.18
C PHE A 245 -12.94 5.44 10.09
N ILE A 246 -11.74 4.89 10.27
CA ILE A 246 -10.68 5.02 9.26
C ILE A 246 -11.07 4.29 7.96
N SER A 247 -11.72 3.13 8.05
CA SER A 247 -12.24 2.41 6.87
C SER A 247 -13.26 3.23 6.09
N LEU A 248 -14.16 3.96 6.78
CA LEU A 248 -15.08 4.88 6.13
C LEU A 248 -14.31 6.01 5.40
N ILE A 249 -13.33 6.62 6.05
CA ILE A 249 -12.53 7.72 5.49
C ILE A 249 -11.76 7.23 4.24
N GLU A 250 -11.09 6.09 4.34
CA GLU A 250 -10.31 5.49 3.25
C GLU A 250 -11.19 5.00 2.09
N GLY A 251 -12.38 4.48 2.38
CA GLY A 251 -13.33 4.02 1.36
C GLY A 251 -14.07 5.14 0.63
N THR A 252 -14.19 6.32 1.24
CA THR A 252 -15.05 7.40 0.72
C THR A 252 -14.30 8.70 0.45
N ILE A 253 -13.74 9.33 1.49
CA ILE A 253 -13.12 10.66 1.39
C ILE A 253 -11.82 10.58 0.59
N ILE A 254 -10.91 9.68 0.94
CA ILE A 254 -9.56 9.64 0.36
C ILE A 254 -9.58 9.47 -1.17
N PRO A 255 -10.33 8.53 -1.77
CA PRO A 255 -10.40 8.38 -3.22
C PRO A 255 -11.05 9.59 -3.89
N ALA A 256 -11.89 10.35 -3.18
CA ALA A 256 -12.50 11.58 -3.67
C ALA A 256 -11.53 12.78 -3.64
N LEU A 257 -10.40 12.66 -2.92
CA LEU A 257 -9.32 13.65 -2.91
C LEU A 257 -8.21 13.35 -3.93
N TYR A 258 -8.36 12.33 -4.78
CA TYR A 258 -7.44 12.09 -5.88
C TYR A 258 -7.63 13.15 -6.96
N ALA A 259 -6.56 13.87 -7.29
CA ALA A 259 -6.64 15.11 -8.07
C ALA A 259 -7.31 14.94 -9.43
N ASP A 260 -7.10 13.82 -10.14
CA ASP A 260 -7.74 13.59 -11.44
C ASP A 260 -9.27 13.56 -11.33
N LYS A 261 -9.82 12.93 -10.27
CA LYS A 261 -11.27 12.93 -10.04
C LYS A 261 -11.77 14.31 -9.61
N ALA A 262 -11.03 14.98 -8.72
CA ALA A 262 -11.40 16.31 -8.24
C ALA A 262 -11.43 17.35 -9.36
N HIS A 263 -10.42 17.41 -10.22
CA HIS A 263 -10.35 18.35 -11.34
C HIS A 263 -11.35 18.05 -12.46
N ARG A 264 -11.78 16.78 -12.60
CA ARG A 264 -12.85 16.40 -13.54
C ARG A 264 -14.26 16.64 -13.02
N ASN A 265 -14.41 17.33 -11.88
CA ASN A 265 -15.71 17.55 -11.22
C ASN A 265 -16.46 16.24 -10.89
N ALA A 266 -15.72 15.15 -10.63
CA ALA A 266 -16.30 13.83 -10.37
C ALA A 266 -16.48 13.54 -8.87
N THR A 267 -16.31 14.54 -8.00
CA THR A 267 -16.32 14.38 -6.55
C THR A 267 -16.99 15.56 -5.87
N MET A 268 -17.51 15.36 -4.66
CA MET A 268 -18.07 16.45 -3.84
C MET A 268 -17.03 17.50 -3.40
N PHE A 269 -15.73 17.16 -3.47
CA PHE A 269 -14.64 18.05 -3.08
C PHE A 269 -14.12 18.91 -4.24
N SER A 270 -14.68 18.78 -5.43
CA SER A 270 -14.24 19.53 -6.62
C SER A 270 -14.42 21.03 -6.44
N ASN A 271 -13.37 21.80 -6.73
CA ASN A 271 -13.31 23.26 -6.54
C ASN A 271 -13.54 23.74 -5.09
N LYS A 272 -13.29 22.89 -4.09
CA LYS A 272 -13.47 23.19 -2.66
C LYS A 272 -12.18 23.50 -1.89
N LEU A 273 -11.05 23.67 -2.57
CA LEU A 273 -9.79 24.02 -1.91
C LEU A 273 -9.95 25.34 -1.14
N GLY A 274 -9.66 25.32 0.16
CA GLY A 274 -9.83 26.45 1.07
C GLY A 274 -11.22 26.56 1.72
N GLU A 275 -12.17 25.70 1.37
CA GLU A 275 -13.50 25.67 1.97
C GLU A 275 -13.60 24.65 3.11
N VAL A 276 -14.53 24.89 4.04
CA VAL A 276 -14.92 23.90 5.06
C VAL A 276 -15.73 22.80 4.38
N VAL A 277 -15.26 21.56 4.48
CA VAL A 277 -15.86 20.38 3.81
C VAL A 277 -16.28 19.28 4.78
N VAL A 278 -15.75 19.30 6.00
CA VAL A 278 -16.11 18.39 7.10
C VAL A 278 -16.10 19.15 8.43
N ASP A 279 -16.43 18.47 9.53
CA ASP A 279 -16.41 19.04 10.88
C ASP A 279 -15.05 19.64 11.24
N ASN A 280 -15.04 20.78 11.94
CA ASN A 280 -13.83 21.52 12.27
C ASN A 280 -12.90 20.80 13.26
N ASN A 281 -13.37 19.75 13.92
CA ASN A 281 -12.52 18.93 14.78
C ASN A 281 -11.69 17.90 14.01
N LEU A 282 -11.96 17.69 12.71
CA LEU A 282 -11.33 16.65 11.91
C LEU A 282 -10.18 17.20 11.07
N THR A 283 -9.00 16.63 11.27
CA THR A 283 -7.81 16.82 10.43
C THR A 283 -7.42 15.47 9.82
N ILE A 284 -7.14 15.46 8.52
CA ILE A 284 -6.74 14.27 7.75
C ILE A 284 -5.46 14.57 6.99
N TYR A 285 -4.47 13.69 7.08
CA TYR A 285 -3.25 13.80 6.29
C TYR A 285 -2.73 12.44 5.82
N ASP A 286 -1.99 12.46 4.72
CA ASP A 286 -1.19 11.34 4.23
C ASP A 286 0.26 11.51 4.70
N ASN A 287 0.83 10.51 5.37
CA ASN A 287 2.20 10.56 5.87
C ASN A 287 3.03 9.33 5.42
N PRO A 288 3.71 9.40 4.27
CA PRO A 288 4.57 8.31 3.76
C PRO A 288 5.87 8.09 4.54
N LEU A 289 6.09 8.85 5.63
CA LEU A 289 7.31 8.81 6.45
C LEU A 289 7.03 8.27 7.87
N MET A 290 5.88 7.63 8.09
CA MET A 290 5.52 7.04 9.38
C MET A 290 6.42 5.85 9.71
N GLU A 291 7.03 5.87 10.89
CA GLU A 291 7.68 4.69 11.47
C GLU A 291 6.68 3.53 11.54
N GLY A 292 7.09 2.36 11.02
CA GLY A 292 6.22 1.18 10.97
C GLY A 292 5.01 1.28 10.04
N GLY A 293 4.83 2.38 9.31
CA GLY A 293 3.69 2.58 8.41
C GLY A 293 3.68 1.57 7.26
N LEU A 294 2.49 1.06 6.93
CA LEU A 294 2.32 -0.02 5.96
C LEU A 294 2.81 0.34 4.55
N ASN A 295 2.68 1.60 4.17
CA ASN A 295 3.08 2.14 2.86
C ASN A 295 4.18 3.21 2.98
N SER A 296 4.99 3.14 4.04
CA SER A 296 6.11 4.06 4.26
C SER A 296 7.31 3.74 3.37
N SER A 297 7.84 4.76 2.70
CA SER A 297 9.09 4.67 1.93
C SER A 297 9.64 6.08 1.65
N PRO A 298 10.98 6.25 1.54
CA PRO A 298 11.67 7.50 1.21
C PRO A 298 11.17 8.26 -0.02
N THR A 299 10.63 7.53 -1.00
CA THR A 299 10.08 8.09 -2.23
C THR A 299 8.73 7.45 -2.54
N ASP A 300 7.99 8.01 -3.48
CA ASP A 300 6.97 7.24 -4.22
C ASP A 300 7.62 6.40 -5.33
N ASP A 301 6.79 5.73 -6.14
CA ASP A 301 7.26 4.84 -7.21
C ASP A 301 7.63 5.58 -8.51
N GLU A 302 7.64 6.91 -8.44
CA GLU A 302 8.14 7.83 -9.47
C GLU A 302 9.45 8.51 -9.05
N LEU A 303 10.05 8.08 -7.93
CA LEU A 303 11.23 8.67 -7.29
C LEU A 303 11.02 10.08 -6.71
N MET A 304 9.78 10.54 -6.52
CA MET A 304 9.53 11.80 -5.82
C MET A 304 9.84 11.64 -4.32
N PRO A 305 10.62 12.56 -3.70
CA PRO A 305 10.82 12.54 -2.26
C PRO A 305 9.51 12.56 -1.48
N SER A 306 9.36 11.61 -0.57
CA SER A 306 8.18 11.49 0.30
C SER A 306 8.03 12.70 1.22
N LYS A 307 6.80 13.15 1.41
CA LYS A 307 6.45 14.26 2.31
C LYS A 307 5.05 14.06 2.88
N LYS A 308 4.82 14.57 4.10
CA LYS A 308 3.48 14.66 4.67
C LYS A 308 2.62 15.61 3.83
N THR A 309 1.43 15.18 3.44
CA THR A 309 0.45 16.00 2.73
C THR A 309 -0.80 16.15 3.59
N VAL A 310 -1.06 17.36 4.05
CA VAL A 310 -2.29 17.69 4.78
C VAL A 310 -3.43 17.81 3.77
N LEU A 311 -4.44 16.95 3.93
CA LEU A 311 -5.60 16.87 3.04
C LEU A 311 -6.73 17.73 3.55
N VAL A 312 -7.07 17.56 4.82
CA VAL A 312 -8.04 18.37 5.55
C VAL A 312 -7.37 18.85 6.83
N GLU A 313 -7.53 20.13 7.16
CA GLU A 313 -7.04 20.72 8.40
C GLU A 313 -8.19 21.49 9.04
N ASP A 314 -8.58 21.08 10.24
CA ASP A 314 -9.68 21.68 11.01
C ASP A 314 -10.95 21.87 10.17
N GLY A 315 -11.34 20.81 9.47
CA GLY A 315 -12.50 20.79 8.58
C GLY A 315 -12.29 21.42 7.19
N VAL A 316 -11.19 22.14 6.97
CA VAL A 316 -10.90 22.86 5.71
C VAL A 316 -10.12 21.98 4.74
N LEU A 317 -10.57 21.89 3.49
CA LEU A 317 -9.85 21.17 2.45
C LEU A 317 -8.59 21.93 2.03
N ARG A 318 -7.41 21.33 2.24
CA ARG A 318 -6.11 21.95 1.97
C ARG A 318 -5.48 21.50 0.66
N ASN A 319 -5.55 20.20 0.34
CA ASN A 319 -4.89 19.64 -0.84
C ASN A 319 -5.68 18.47 -1.45
N TYR A 320 -5.37 18.18 -2.71
CA TYR A 320 -5.61 16.90 -3.36
C TYR A 320 -4.30 16.11 -3.44
N LEU A 321 -4.38 14.80 -3.70
CA LEU A 321 -3.23 13.94 -3.96
C LEU A 321 -2.91 13.89 -5.46
N TYR A 322 -1.63 14.03 -5.82
CA TYR A 322 -1.12 14.09 -7.19
C TYR A 322 0.04 13.12 -7.41
N ASP A 323 -0.03 12.38 -8.52
CA ASP A 323 1.14 11.80 -9.20
C ASP A 323 1.77 12.87 -10.12
N GLN A 324 2.94 12.60 -10.72
CA GLN A 324 3.60 13.55 -11.62
C GLN A 324 2.78 13.85 -12.87
N LYS A 325 2.16 12.82 -13.46
CA LYS A 325 1.36 12.97 -14.69
C LYS A 325 0.18 13.90 -14.49
N THR A 326 -0.57 13.73 -13.41
CA THR A 326 -1.75 14.54 -13.07
C THR A 326 -1.33 15.92 -12.60
N ALA A 327 -0.24 16.03 -11.84
CA ALA A 327 0.34 17.33 -11.49
C ALA A 327 0.68 18.14 -12.74
N CYS A 328 1.36 17.52 -13.72
CA CYS A 328 1.69 18.14 -15.00
C CYS A 328 0.43 18.58 -15.76
N ARG A 329 -0.57 17.68 -15.92
CA ARG A 329 -1.82 17.98 -16.62
C ARG A 329 -2.54 19.23 -16.08
N TYR A 330 -2.54 19.40 -14.75
CA TYR A 330 -3.25 20.51 -14.10
C TYR A 330 -2.35 21.66 -13.66
N SER A 331 -1.10 21.71 -14.14
CA SER A 331 -0.11 22.73 -13.77
C SER A 331 0.07 22.89 -12.25
N LYS A 332 0.09 21.75 -11.55
CA LYS A 332 0.33 21.63 -10.10
C LYS A 332 1.65 20.93 -9.83
N LYS A 333 2.00 20.79 -8.55
CA LYS A 333 3.16 20.01 -8.08
C LYS A 333 2.68 18.64 -7.60
N SER A 334 3.50 17.61 -7.82
CA SER A 334 3.25 16.28 -7.25
C SER A 334 3.25 16.35 -5.71
N THR A 335 2.39 15.56 -5.09
CA THR A 335 2.37 15.34 -3.64
C THR A 335 3.17 14.12 -3.22
N SER A 336 3.87 13.48 -4.17
CA SER A 336 4.63 12.24 -3.97
C SER A 336 3.72 11.04 -3.69
N ASN A 337 2.67 10.91 -4.50
CA ASN A 337 1.63 9.89 -4.41
C ASN A 337 1.49 9.07 -5.70
N GLY A 338 2.49 9.07 -6.57
CA GLY A 338 2.54 8.19 -7.72
C GLY A 338 3.02 6.79 -7.31
N VAL A 339 2.07 5.87 -7.08
CA VAL A 339 2.34 4.53 -6.57
C VAL A 339 1.92 3.48 -7.60
N ARG A 340 2.72 2.43 -7.75
CA ARG A 340 2.44 1.24 -8.57
C ARG A 340 1.84 0.17 -7.66
N ILE A 341 0.54 0.30 -7.40
CA ILE A 341 -0.18 -0.55 -6.45
C ILE A 341 0.06 -2.03 -6.77
N GLY A 342 0.84 -2.69 -5.91
CA GLY A 342 1.04 -4.14 -5.90
C GLY A 342 1.78 -4.75 -7.10
N SER A 343 2.37 -3.97 -8.02
CA SER A 343 3.13 -4.59 -9.12
C SER A 343 3.96 -3.67 -10.00
N PHE A 344 5.10 -4.19 -10.47
CA PHE A 344 5.90 -3.67 -11.60
C PHE A 344 5.14 -3.66 -12.94
N LYS A 345 3.96 -4.29 -13.02
CA LYS A 345 3.13 -4.44 -14.23
C LYS A 345 2.31 -3.19 -14.60
N SER A 346 2.37 -2.12 -13.82
CA SER A 346 1.53 -0.94 -13.99
C SER A 346 2.33 0.36 -14.07
N LEU A 347 1.70 1.36 -14.69
CA LEU A 347 2.10 2.76 -14.54
C LEU A 347 1.73 3.23 -13.12
N PRO A 348 2.50 4.18 -12.56
CA PRO A 348 2.13 4.86 -11.32
C PRO A 348 0.75 5.51 -11.45
N LEU A 349 -0.05 5.39 -10.39
CA LEU A 349 -1.35 6.02 -10.22
C LEU A 349 -1.38 6.75 -8.88
N ILE A 350 -2.29 7.72 -8.76
CA ILE A 350 -2.51 8.41 -7.48
C ILE A 350 -2.98 7.39 -6.45
N SER A 351 -2.21 7.24 -5.37
CA SER A 351 -2.61 6.47 -4.19
C SER A 351 -2.21 7.20 -2.92
N ALA A 352 -3.12 7.18 -1.94
CA ALA A 352 -2.74 7.45 -0.56
C ALA A 352 -1.76 6.37 -0.06
N ARG A 353 -1.00 6.72 0.98
CA ARG A 353 0.03 5.86 1.56
C ARG A 353 -0.32 5.51 2.99
N ASN A 354 -0.11 6.42 3.95
CA ASN A 354 -0.53 6.19 5.33
C ASN A 354 -1.45 7.32 5.76
N ILE A 355 -2.75 7.06 5.75
CA ILE A 355 -3.76 8.03 6.16
C ILE A 355 -3.85 8.07 7.67
N VAL A 356 -3.80 9.28 8.22
CA VAL A 356 -4.06 9.53 9.63
C VAL A 356 -5.19 10.53 9.72
N ALA A 357 -6.23 10.16 10.47
CA ALA A 357 -7.31 11.04 10.88
C ALA A 357 -7.14 11.37 12.36
N PHE A 358 -7.15 12.66 12.67
CA PHE A 358 -7.02 13.20 14.02
C PHE A 358 -8.27 14.00 14.39
N LEU A 359 -8.75 13.80 15.61
CA LEU A 359 -9.91 14.48 16.19
C LEU A 359 -9.49 15.27 17.43
N TRP A 360 -9.45 16.61 17.33
CA TRP A 360 -9.01 17.48 18.43
C TRP A 360 -9.85 17.34 19.71
N ALA A 361 -11.14 17.08 19.58
CA ALA A 361 -12.06 16.95 20.71
C ALA A 361 -11.75 15.74 21.63
N LEU A 362 -11.00 14.75 21.15
CA LEU A 362 -10.68 13.54 21.91
C LEU A 362 -9.29 13.56 22.56
N SER A 363 -8.41 14.50 22.20
CA SER A 363 -7.09 14.64 22.84
C SER A 363 -7.13 15.41 24.17
N ALA A 364 -8.29 15.95 24.54
CA ALA A 364 -8.51 16.71 25.77
C ALA A 364 -9.11 15.85 26.91
N TYR A 365 -9.24 14.53 26.71
CA TYR A 365 -9.75 13.57 27.69
C TYR A 365 -8.70 12.52 28.08
#